data_AF-A0A7J6B6B2-F1
#
_entry.id   AF-A0A7J6B6B2-F1
#
_cell.length_a   1.000
_cell.length_b   1.000
_cell.length_c   1.000
_cell.angle_alpha   90.00
_cell.angle_beta   90.00
_cell.angle_gamma   90.00
#
_symmetry.space_group_name_H-M   'P 1'
#
loop_
_entity.id
_entity.type
_entity.pdbx_description
1 polymer ?
#
loop_
_entity_poly.entity_id
_entity_poly.type
_entity_poly.pdbx_seq_one_letter_code
_entity_poly.pdbx_strand_id
1 'polypeptide(L)'
;MTMCSVLNKMRLKEELCDMVLRVDEVEFKVHKIILCARSPYFRALFTRGSNSEQMVYTMPNVSPDIMELIIHYIYTQKIRVTTDNVQAVLVMADYLFMRDLVRDCCDFQKAHLSPENCLGIWQYADVHSYNVLQDHSYSYLLHVTSWT
;
A
#
# COMPACT_ATOMS: atom_id res chain seq x y z
N MET A 1 7.25 19.93 15.27
CA MET A 1 6.02 19.15 14.99
C MET A 1 5.74 19.28 13.50
N THR A 2 5.86 18.22 12.71
CA THR A 2 5.61 18.31 11.26
C THR A 2 4.11 18.36 10.99
N MET A 3 3.68 19.03 9.91
CA MET A 3 2.26 19.16 9.53
C MET A 3 1.54 17.81 9.49
N CYS A 4 2.21 16.76 9.00
CA CYS A 4 1.70 15.39 8.96
C CYS A 4 1.37 14.82 10.35
N SER A 5 2.15 15.16 11.38
CA SER A 5 1.89 14.70 12.76
C SER A 5 0.65 15.35 13.39
N VAL A 6 0.32 16.59 13.03
CA VAL A 6 -0.89 17.27 13.48
C VAL A 6 -2.11 16.66 12.82
N LEU A 7 -2.08 16.50 11.50
CA LEU A 7 -3.17 15.93 10.72
C LEU A 7 -3.51 14.49 11.14
N ASN A 8 -2.50 13.69 11.50
CA ASN A 8 -2.74 12.35 12.04
C ASN A 8 -3.43 12.40 13.40
N LYS A 9 -3.08 13.35 14.28
CA LYS A 9 -3.78 13.52 15.57
C LYS A 9 -5.23 13.93 15.37
N MET A 10 -5.50 14.85 14.45
CA MET A 10 -6.87 15.25 14.10
C MET A 10 -7.67 14.05 13.58
N ARG A 11 -7.09 13.24 12.70
CA ARG A 11 -7.73 11.99 12.21
C ARG A 11 -8.07 11.05 13.35
N LEU A 12 -7.13 10.79 14.27
CA LEU A 12 -7.36 9.87 15.40
C LEU A 12 -8.42 10.37 16.38
N LYS A 13 -8.68 11.67 16.42
CA LYS A 13 -9.77 12.29 17.17
C LYS A 13 -11.04 12.50 16.34
N GLU A 14 -11.01 12.10 15.07
CA GLU A 14 -12.10 12.29 14.11
C GLU A 14 -12.47 13.77 13.86
N GLU A 15 -11.54 14.68 14.13
CA GLU A 15 -11.73 16.12 13.93
C GLU A 15 -11.64 16.43 12.44
N LEU A 16 -12.67 17.10 11.88
CA LEU A 16 -12.74 17.55 10.48
C LEU A 16 -12.64 16.44 9.41
N CYS A 17 -12.84 15.18 9.77
CA CYS A 17 -12.94 14.09 8.80
C CYS A 17 -14.19 14.26 7.93
N ASP A 18 -14.00 14.28 6.61
CA ASP A 18 -15.02 14.53 5.60
C ASP A 18 -15.34 13.28 4.75
N MET A 19 -14.86 12.11 5.20
CA MET A 19 -15.05 10.83 4.53
C MET A 19 -14.93 9.66 5.49
N VAL A 20 -15.67 8.60 5.20
CA VAL A 20 -15.53 7.26 5.76
C VAL A 20 -15.06 6.32 4.65
N LEU A 21 -13.88 5.71 4.84
CA LEU A 21 -13.42 4.61 4.01
C LEU A 21 -13.85 3.31 4.68
N ARG A 22 -14.68 2.52 4.01
CA ARG A 22 -15.16 1.22 4.50
C ARG A 22 -14.36 0.09 3.86
N VAL A 23 -13.88 -0.84 4.69
CA VAL A 23 -13.23 -2.08 4.28
C VAL A 23 -13.88 -3.20 5.06
N ASP A 24 -14.56 -4.10 4.37
CA ASP A 24 -15.45 -5.08 4.99
C ASP A 24 -16.42 -4.38 5.98
N GLU A 25 -16.42 -4.79 7.24
CA GLU A 25 -17.25 -4.22 8.32
C GLU A 25 -16.52 -3.12 9.11
N VAL A 26 -15.30 -2.75 8.72
CA VAL A 26 -14.48 -1.74 9.42
C VAL A 26 -14.55 -0.40 8.71
N GLU A 27 -14.74 0.67 9.49
CA GLU A 27 -14.85 2.03 9.00
C GLU A 27 -13.68 2.89 9.48
N PHE A 28 -13.07 3.62 8.55
CA PHE A 28 -11.97 4.55 8.82
C PHE A 28 -12.41 5.98 8.49
N LYS A 29 -12.54 6.83 9.50
CA LYS A 29 -12.76 8.27 9.29
C LYS A 29 -11.46 8.95 8.85
N VAL A 30 -11.51 9.63 7.72
CA VAL A 30 -10.34 10.22 7.06
C VAL A 30 -10.67 11.55 6.40
N HIS A 31 -9.62 12.30 6.08
CA HIS A 31 -9.70 13.53 5.30
C HIS A 31 -9.42 13.27 3.82
N LYS A 32 -10.39 13.54 2.93
CA LYS A 32 -10.28 13.37 1.47
C LYS A 32 -9.05 14.06 0.92
N ILE A 33 -8.79 15.29 1.36
CA ILE A 33 -7.68 16.10 0.85
C ILE A 33 -6.31 15.47 1.13
N ILE A 34 -6.16 14.79 2.26
CA ILE A 34 -4.91 14.12 2.63
C ILE A 34 -4.71 12.86 1.78
N LEU A 35 -5.77 12.08 1.55
CA LEU A 35 -5.73 10.93 0.65
C LEU A 35 -5.39 11.37 -0.79
N CYS A 36 -6.06 12.41 -1.31
CA CYS A 36 -5.77 13.00 -2.63
C CYS A 36 -4.30 13.43 -2.80
N ALA A 37 -3.73 14.05 -1.77
CA ALA A 37 -2.36 14.55 -1.82
C ALA A 37 -1.34 13.41 -1.96
N ARG A 38 -1.66 12.24 -1.40
CA ARG A 38 -0.74 11.08 -1.30
C ARG A 38 -1.01 9.96 -2.29
N SER A 39 -2.20 9.92 -2.88
CA SER A 39 -2.62 8.87 -3.80
C SER A 39 -3.27 9.47 -5.05
N PRO A 40 -2.68 9.27 -6.23
CA PRO A 40 -3.31 9.60 -7.51
C PRO A 40 -4.66 8.90 -7.71
N TYR A 41 -4.82 7.67 -7.20
CA TYR A 41 -6.10 6.95 -7.23
C TYR A 41 -7.20 7.74 -6.52
N PHE A 42 -7.00 8.09 -5.24
CA PHE A 42 -8.00 8.83 -4.47
C PHE A 42 -8.28 10.21 -5.07
N ARG A 43 -7.24 10.85 -5.61
CA ARG A 43 -7.40 12.11 -6.35
C ARG A 43 -8.32 11.96 -7.56
N ALA A 44 -8.09 10.94 -8.40
CA ALA A 44 -8.94 10.68 -9.54
C ALA A 44 -10.37 10.31 -9.11
N LEU A 45 -10.51 9.45 -8.08
CA LEU A 45 -11.80 9.04 -7.52
C LEU A 45 -12.64 10.23 -7.10
N PHE A 46 -12.07 11.17 -6.33
CA PHE A 46 -12.82 12.30 -5.79
C PHE A 46 -13.02 13.43 -6.81
N THR A 47 -12.09 13.63 -7.75
CA THR A 47 -12.21 14.73 -8.74
C THR A 47 -13.02 14.37 -9.98
N ARG A 48 -13.16 13.09 -10.34
CA ARG A 48 -13.80 12.65 -11.60
C ARG A 48 -15.10 11.88 -11.42
N GLY A 49 -15.41 11.41 -10.22
CA GLY A 49 -16.52 10.47 -10.03
C GLY A 49 -17.26 10.56 -8.69
N SER A 50 -16.96 11.55 -7.84
CA SER A 50 -17.71 11.70 -6.60
C SER A 50 -18.88 12.66 -6.73
N ASN A 51 -20.06 12.21 -6.27
CA ASN A 51 -21.12 13.13 -5.89
C ASN A 51 -20.64 13.93 -4.66
N SER A 52 -20.87 15.24 -4.62
CA SER A 52 -20.42 16.10 -3.51
C SER A 52 -20.96 15.66 -2.15
N GLU A 53 -22.09 14.95 -2.14
CA GLU A 53 -22.73 14.43 -0.93
C GLU A 53 -22.24 13.03 -0.52
N GLN A 54 -21.42 12.37 -1.34
CA GLN A 54 -20.92 11.03 -1.02
C GLN A 54 -19.84 11.11 0.07
N MET A 55 -20.15 10.56 1.23
CA MET A 55 -19.24 10.52 2.38
C MET A 55 -18.61 9.14 2.58
N VAL A 56 -19.27 8.06 2.15
CA VAL A 56 -18.81 6.68 2.36
C VAL A 56 -18.29 6.09 1.06
N TYR A 57 -17.10 5.50 1.10
CA TYR A 57 -16.48 4.81 -0.02
C TYR A 57 -15.99 3.44 0.43
N THR A 58 -16.36 2.40 -0.32
CA THR A 58 -15.94 1.03 -0.04
C THR A 58 -14.71 0.69 -0.87
N MET A 59 -13.68 0.15 -0.23
CA MET A 59 -12.51 -0.40 -0.91
C MET A 59 -12.63 -1.93 -1.00
N PRO A 60 -12.69 -2.50 -2.21
CA PRO A 60 -12.72 -3.95 -2.38
C PRO A 60 -11.32 -4.56 -2.27
N ASN A 61 -11.28 -5.87 -1.99
CA ASN A 61 -10.08 -6.73 -2.12
C ASN A 61 -8.87 -6.32 -1.26
N VAL A 62 -9.10 -5.79 -0.07
CA VAL A 62 -8.06 -5.47 0.91
C VAL A 62 -8.58 -5.78 2.31
N SER A 63 -7.73 -6.28 3.20
CA SER A 63 -8.13 -6.48 4.60
C SER A 63 -8.08 -5.16 5.37
N PRO A 64 -8.88 -5.01 6.45
CA PRO A 64 -8.84 -3.83 7.31
C PRO A 64 -7.43 -3.51 7.85
N ASP A 65 -6.67 -4.53 8.25
CA ASP A 65 -5.32 -4.37 8.80
C ASP A 65 -4.35 -3.76 7.78
N ILE A 66 -4.40 -4.21 6.52
CA ILE A 66 -3.56 -3.66 5.46
C ILE A 66 -3.98 -2.24 5.13
N MET A 67 -5.30 -1.97 5.07
CA MET A 67 -5.77 -0.60 4.85
C MET A 67 -5.39 0.35 5.98
N GLU A 68 -5.41 -0.11 7.24
CA GLU A 68 -4.95 0.69 8.38
C GLU A 68 -3.48 1.07 8.23
N LEU A 69 -2.62 0.13 7.83
CA LEU A 69 -1.20 0.41 7.56
C LEU A 69 -1.02 1.45 6.44
N ILE A 70 -1.80 1.34 5.37
CA ILE A 70 -1.77 2.30 4.25
C ILE A 70 -2.24 3.69 4.70
N ILE A 71 -3.34 3.78 5.45
CA ILE A 71 -3.82 5.06 6.01
C ILE A 71 -2.75 5.64 6.94
N HIS A 72 -2.15 4.83 7.81
CA HIS A 72 -1.08 5.28 8.68
C HIS A 72 0.10 5.84 7.86
N TYR A 73 0.49 5.17 6.78
CA TYR A 73 1.53 5.64 5.87
C TYR A 73 1.16 6.97 5.21
N ILE A 74 -0.05 7.11 4.66
CA ILE A 74 -0.55 8.36 4.06
C ILE A 74 -0.39 9.56 5.02
N TYR A 75 -0.64 9.34 6.31
CA TYR A 75 -0.58 10.39 7.32
C TYR A 75 0.81 10.62 7.92
N THR A 76 1.71 9.65 7.88
CA THR A 76 2.98 9.71 8.64
C THR A 76 4.24 9.52 7.80
N GLN A 77 4.12 9.02 6.58
CA GLN A 77 5.21 8.49 5.75
C GLN A 77 6.00 7.36 6.43
N LYS A 78 5.39 6.68 7.39
CA LYS A 78 5.98 5.54 8.09
C LYS A 78 5.07 4.35 7.93
N ILE A 79 5.66 3.18 7.70
CA ILE A 79 4.97 1.91 7.63
C ILE A 79 5.92 0.81 8.10
N ARG A 80 5.38 -0.18 8.79
CA ARG A 80 6.14 -1.36 9.20
C ARG A 80 5.87 -2.48 8.20
N VAL A 81 6.82 -2.65 7.27
CA VAL A 81 6.83 -3.77 6.33
C VAL A 81 7.52 -4.98 6.99
N THR A 82 6.97 -6.16 6.77
CA THR A 82 7.43 -7.46 7.26
C THR A 82 7.28 -8.49 6.14
N THR A 83 7.91 -9.66 6.27
CA THR A 83 7.77 -10.76 5.30
C THR A 83 6.30 -11.17 5.10
N ASP A 84 5.48 -11.07 6.15
CA ASP A 84 4.11 -11.58 6.15
C ASP A 84 3.13 -10.60 5.48
N ASN A 85 3.43 -9.29 5.51
CA ASN A 85 2.53 -8.25 4.99
C ASN A 85 3.02 -7.58 3.71
N VAL A 86 4.29 -7.74 3.31
CA VAL A 86 4.89 -6.97 2.21
C VAL A 86 4.16 -7.15 0.89
N GLN A 87 3.69 -8.36 0.58
CA GLN A 87 2.96 -8.62 -0.66
C GLN A 87 1.63 -7.87 -0.69
N ALA A 88 0.83 -7.95 0.38
CA ALA A 88 -0.45 -7.26 0.45
C ALA A 88 -0.29 -5.73 0.47
N VAL A 89 0.73 -5.21 1.15
CA VAL A 89 1.08 -3.78 1.12
C VAL A 89 1.49 -3.35 -0.29
N LEU A 90 2.30 -4.16 -0.99
CA LEU A 90 2.73 -3.89 -2.36
C LEU A 90 1.53 -3.83 -3.32
N VAL A 91 0.62 -4.82 -3.29
CA VAL A 91 -0.62 -4.80 -4.10
C VAL A 91 -1.38 -3.49 -3.89
N MET A 92 -1.61 -3.13 -2.62
CA MET A 92 -2.42 -1.96 -2.29
C MET A 92 -1.71 -0.66 -2.67
N ALA A 93 -0.40 -0.58 -2.48
CA ALA A 93 0.41 0.57 -2.87
C ALA A 93 0.37 0.80 -4.39
N ASP A 94 0.44 -0.28 -5.17
CA ASP A 94 0.34 -0.22 -6.62
C ASP A 94 -1.04 0.25 -7.09
N TYR A 95 -2.09 -0.37 -6.56
CA TYR A 95 -3.48 -0.01 -6.83
C TYR A 95 -3.76 1.47 -6.52
N LEU A 96 -3.19 2.00 -5.44
CA LEU A 96 -3.33 3.40 -5.03
C LEU A 96 -2.36 4.36 -5.75
N PHE A 97 -1.53 3.84 -6.67
CA PHE A 97 -0.48 4.55 -7.40
C PHE A 97 0.55 5.25 -6.48
N MET A 98 0.92 4.60 -5.38
CA MET A 98 1.87 5.09 -4.38
C MET A 98 3.29 4.58 -4.66
N ARG A 99 3.92 5.13 -5.70
CA ARG A 99 5.19 4.63 -6.28
C ARG A 99 6.35 4.51 -5.29
N ASP A 100 6.49 5.44 -4.35
CA ASP A 100 7.55 5.37 -3.35
C ASP A 100 7.38 4.15 -2.44
N LEU A 101 6.13 3.86 -2.01
CA LEU A 101 5.84 2.69 -1.20
C LEU A 101 6.00 1.38 -1.99
N VAL A 102 5.64 1.37 -3.28
CA VAL A 102 5.92 0.25 -4.19
C VAL A 102 7.42 -0.05 -4.24
N ARG A 103 8.25 0.98 -4.44
CA ARG A 103 9.72 0.84 -4.45
C ARG A 103 10.22 0.28 -3.11
N ASP A 104 9.78 0.85 -1.99
CA ASP A 104 10.23 0.42 -0.67
C ASP A 104 9.86 -1.05 -0.38
N CYS A 105 8.68 -1.51 -0.84
CA CYS A 105 8.27 -2.92 -0.72
C CYS A 105 9.08 -3.85 -1.62
N CYS A 106 9.37 -3.43 -2.86
CA CYS A 106 10.23 -4.19 -3.78
C CYS A 106 11.65 -4.33 -3.23
N ASP A 107 12.22 -3.26 -2.67
CA ASP A 107 13.57 -3.29 -2.10
C ASP A 107 13.63 -4.13 -0.82
N PHE A 108 12.57 -4.09 0.00
CA PHE A 108 12.43 -5.00 1.14
C PHE A 108 12.42 -6.47 0.70
N GLN A 109 11.65 -6.81 -0.34
CA GLN A 109 11.58 -8.18 -0.86
C GLN A 109 12.92 -8.66 -1.42
N LYS A 110 13.65 -7.82 -2.18
CA LYS A 110 14.99 -8.17 -2.67
C LYS A 110 15.96 -8.46 -1.53
N ALA A 111 15.90 -7.67 -0.45
CA ALA A 111 16.78 -7.85 0.71
C ALA A 111 16.45 -9.09 1.55
N HIS A 112 15.25 -9.65 1.43
CA HIS A 112 14.79 -10.82 2.17
C HIS A 112 14.48 -12.02 1.26
N LEU A 113 15.08 -12.07 0.07
CA LEU A 113 15.03 -13.25 -0.80
C LEU A 113 15.66 -14.45 -0.09
N SER A 114 14.94 -15.56 -0.11
CA SER A 114 15.35 -16.84 0.45
C SER A 114 14.93 -17.98 -0.50
N PRO A 115 15.56 -19.16 -0.43
CA PRO A 115 15.15 -20.31 -1.24
C PRO A 115 13.66 -20.63 -1.11
N GLU A 116 13.07 -20.41 0.07
CA GLU A 116 11.68 -20.72 0.37
C GLU A 116 10.68 -19.73 -0.24
N ASN A 117 11.09 -18.46 -0.43
CA ASN A 117 10.19 -17.40 -0.92
C ASN A 117 10.49 -16.92 -2.34
N CYS A 118 11.67 -17.24 -2.89
CA CYS A 118 12.14 -16.67 -4.16
C CYS A 118 11.27 -17.05 -5.36
N LEU A 119 10.74 -18.28 -5.39
CA LEU A 119 9.82 -18.72 -6.44
C LEU A 119 8.50 -17.94 -6.40
N GLY A 120 7.93 -17.75 -5.20
CA GLY A 120 6.69 -17.00 -5.01
C GLY A 120 6.85 -15.52 -5.39
N ILE A 121 7.97 -14.90 -4.99
CA ILE A 121 8.29 -13.51 -5.35
C ILE A 121 8.49 -13.36 -6.87
N TRP A 122 9.17 -14.31 -7.52
CA TRP A 122 9.35 -14.29 -8.97
C TRP A 122 8.02 -14.42 -9.72
N GLN A 123 7.20 -15.42 -9.39
CA GLN A 123 5.88 -15.61 -10.01
C GLN A 123 4.99 -14.37 -9.82
N TYR A 124 5.02 -13.80 -8.62
CA TYR A 124 4.26 -12.60 -8.31
C TYR A 124 4.74 -11.38 -9.13
N ALA A 125 6.06 -11.19 -9.23
CA ALA A 125 6.67 -10.11 -10.00
C ALA A 125 6.39 -10.22 -11.51
N ASP A 126 6.35 -11.44 -12.06
CA ASP A 126 5.99 -11.72 -13.45
C ASP A 126 4.54 -11.31 -13.74
N VAL A 127 3.59 -11.76 -12.91
CA VAL A 127 2.15 -11.45 -13.07
C VAL A 127 1.87 -9.94 -13.02
N HIS A 128 2.58 -9.20 -12.17
CA HIS A 128 2.36 -7.76 -11.95
C HIS A 128 3.32 -6.87 -12.74
N SER A 129 4.13 -7.45 -13.64
CA SER A 129 5.08 -6.73 -14.50
C SER A 129 6.12 -5.89 -13.72
N TYR A 130 6.51 -6.35 -12.54
CA TYR A 130 7.61 -5.77 -11.76
C TYR A 130 8.96 -6.31 -12.25
N ASN A 131 9.33 -5.96 -13.48
CA ASN A 131 10.49 -6.52 -14.20
C ASN A 131 11.79 -6.53 -13.36
N VAL A 132 12.07 -5.45 -12.61
CA VAL A 132 13.29 -5.37 -11.78
C VAL A 132 13.27 -6.36 -10.61
N LEU A 133 12.10 -6.61 -10.02
CA LEU A 133 11.94 -7.61 -8.95
C LEU A 133 11.98 -9.03 -9.53
N GLN A 134 11.41 -9.20 -10.72
CA GLN A 134 11.43 -10.46 -11.46
C GLN A 134 12.87 -10.88 -11.81
N ASP A 135 13.64 -10.00 -12.46
CA ASP A 135 15.02 -10.28 -12.88
C ASP A 135 15.91 -10.67 -11.69
N HIS A 136 15.75 -9.96 -10.57
CA HIS A 136 16.51 -10.23 -9.36
C HIS A 136 16.12 -11.56 -8.70
N SER A 137 14.83 -11.87 -8.65
CA SER A 137 14.32 -13.13 -8.07
C SER A 137 14.69 -14.33 -8.96
N TYR A 138 14.66 -14.16 -10.28
CA TYR A 138 15.08 -15.18 -11.25
C TYR A 138 16.58 -15.46 -11.18
N SER A 139 17.40 -14.41 -11.08
CA SER A 139 18.86 -14.55 -10.90
C SER A 139 19.17 -15.32 -9.62
N TYR A 140 18.46 -15.03 -8.53
CA TYR A 140 18.59 -15.77 -7.28
C TYR A 140 18.19 -17.25 -7.43
N LEU A 141 17.07 -17.54 -8.10
CA LEU A 141 16.62 -18.91 -8.39
C LEU A 141 17.69 -19.72 -9.14
N LEU A 142 18.29 -19.15 -10.20
CA LEU A 142 19.35 -19.81 -10.97
C LEU A 142 20.60 -20.10 -10.14
N HIS A 143 20.93 -19.23 -9.20
CA HIS A 143 22.04 -19.45 -8.28
C HIS A 143 21.71 -20.51 -7.23
N VAL A 144 20.49 -20.60 -6.72
CA VAL A 144 20.15 -21.63 -5.71
C VAL A 144 20.08 -23.03 -6.33
N THR A 145 19.55 -23.16 -7.54
CA THR A 145 19.42 -24.47 -8.24
C THR A 145 20.73 -25.00 -8.81
N SER A 146 21.80 -24.20 -8.85
CA SER A 146 23.13 -24.62 -9.30
C SER A 146 24.02 -25.20 -8.19
N TRP A 147 23.55 -25.21 -6.94
CA TRP A 147 24.23 -25.83 -5.78
C TRP A 147 23.46 -27.01 -5.15
N THR A 148 22.38 -27.47 -5.78
CA THR A 148 21.63 -28.70 -5.45
C THR A 148 21.87 -29.76 -6.52
#